data_AF-A0A7V3GTW2-F1
#
_entry.id   AF-A0A7V3GTW2-F1
#
_cell.length_a   1.000
_cell.length_b   1.000
_cell.length_c   1.000
_cell.angle_alpha   90.00
_cell.angle_beta   90.00
_cell.angle_gamma   90.00
#
_symmetry.space_group_name_H-M   'P 1'
#
loop_
_entity.id
_entity.type
_entity.pdbx_description
1 polymer ?
#
loop_
_entity_poly.entity_id
_entity_poly.type
_entity_poly.pdbx_seq_one_letter_code
_entity_poly.pdbx_strand_id
1 'polypeptide(L)'
;MEETPYRHTPILPSSRQQISEQSDLDDPALFINRELSWLEFNRRVLEEAQDESHPLLERVKFLAIFSNNLDEFFMIRVSGLREQLESGILKTSDDGMTPAEQLAAIRRTLEPMLAEHRRTWQEDLLPKLDAEDIHIIPYDKLKKKQRRLLNKYFRNEIFPTLTPLAFDPGHPFPHISNLSLNLAVVVDDPEHGERFARVKVPGFFPRLLRIPSEERADIFEGLPLSDVKADNFVWIEEVIKNNLDDLFPGLEVKAAYPFRVTRDADIEIEEDEAADLLAAIEQGVESRFFGKVVRLEVDKAMPKRIRDILVENLGLQPYQVYALDGPVGMASLWELMDVDRPDLKYKPFTPSVPPALNTGESIFSVIRRQDIMLYLPYDSFAPVLDFLDAAAEDPNVLAIKQTLYRVGKNAPVVKELMKAREFGKQVAALVELKARFDEENNIVWAKALERAGVHVVYGLIGLKTHAKLLMVVRR
;
A
#
# COMPACT_ATOMS: atom_id res chain seq x y z
N MET A 1 -47.57 17.83 -39.13
CA MET A 1 -47.01 16.85 -38.17
C MET A 1 -45.50 16.86 -38.40
N GLU A 2 -44.87 18.00 -38.17
CA GLU A 2 -44.23 18.41 -36.90
C GLU A 2 -43.03 17.52 -36.55
N GLU A 3 -41.95 17.72 -37.30
CA GLU A 3 -40.59 17.48 -36.81
C GLU A 3 -40.21 18.65 -35.90
N THR A 4 -40.01 18.37 -34.62
CA THR A 4 -39.45 19.33 -33.66
C THR A 4 -37.92 19.19 -33.66
N PRO A 5 -37.15 20.22 -34.09
CA PRO A 5 -35.71 20.17 -33.94
C PRO A 5 -35.33 20.69 -32.55
N TYR A 6 -34.89 19.78 -31.67
CA TYR A 6 -34.18 20.14 -30.44
C TYR A 6 -32.82 20.76 -30.79
N ARG A 7 -32.80 22.06 -31.09
CA ARG A 7 -31.58 22.87 -31.04
C ARG A 7 -31.39 23.37 -29.60
N HIS A 8 -30.63 22.63 -28.80
CA HIS A 8 -29.99 23.20 -27.62
C HIS A 8 -28.85 24.12 -28.10
N THR A 9 -29.19 25.38 -28.38
CA THR A 9 -28.19 26.44 -28.49
C THR A 9 -27.63 26.67 -27.08
N PRO A 10 -26.30 26.58 -26.85
CA PRO A 10 -25.74 26.93 -25.55
C PRO A 10 -26.02 28.42 -25.30
N ILE A 11 -26.77 28.73 -24.25
CA ILE A 11 -26.87 30.10 -23.74
C ILE A 11 -25.51 30.40 -23.10
N LEU A 12 -24.59 30.94 -23.89
CA LEU A 12 -23.38 31.56 -23.36
C LEU A 12 -23.83 32.75 -22.50
N PRO A 13 -23.46 32.82 -21.20
CA PRO A 13 -23.81 33.97 -20.38
C PRO A 13 -23.25 35.24 -21.02
N SER A 14 -24.14 36.15 -21.43
CA SER A 14 -23.80 37.46 -21.99
C SER A 14 -23.43 38.42 -20.86
N SER A 15 -22.30 38.16 -20.22
CA SER A 15 -21.57 39.14 -19.42
C SER A 15 -20.15 38.63 -19.25
N ARG A 16 -19.26 38.94 -20.21
CA ARG A 16 -17.85 39.10 -19.87
C ARG A 16 -17.80 40.24 -18.86
N GLN A 17 -17.85 39.92 -17.57
CA GLN A 17 -17.31 40.79 -16.55
C GLN A 17 -15.92 41.20 -17.03
N GLN A 18 -15.66 42.50 -17.10
CA GLN A 18 -14.31 43.01 -17.30
C GLN A 18 -13.45 42.40 -16.19
N ILE A 19 -12.68 41.38 -16.53
CA ILE A 19 -11.63 40.85 -15.66
C ILE A 19 -10.68 42.03 -15.49
N SER A 20 -10.60 42.59 -14.28
CA SER A 20 -9.64 43.63 -13.96
C SER A 20 -8.24 43.15 -14.35
N GLU A 21 -7.51 43.94 -15.12
CA GLU A 21 -6.22 43.59 -15.76
C GLU A 21 -5.04 43.28 -14.82
N GLN A 22 -5.27 43.09 -13.52
CA GLN A 22 -4.26 42.59 -12.57
C GLN A 22 -4.94 41.71 -11.53
N SER A 23 -5.26 40.46 -11.87
CA SER A 23 -5.48 39.42 -10.86
C SER A 23 -4.13 39.09 -10.24
N ASP A 24 -3.98 39.28 -8.93
CA ASP A 24 -2.81 38.80 -8.19
C ASP A 24 -2.78 37.27 -8.25
N LEU A 25 -1.84 36.72 -9.02
CA LEU A 25 -1.73 35.27 -9.22
C LEU A 25 -1.24 34.55 -7.96
N ASP A 26 -0.75 35.30 -6.98
CA ASP A 26 -0.34 34.79 -5.67
C ASP A 26 -1.47 34.87 -4.64
N ASP A 27 -2.70 35.27 -5.02
CA ASP A 27 -3.86 35.28 -4.13
C ASP A 27 -4.19 33.85 -3.66
N PRO A 28 -4.08 33.54 -2.35
CA PRO A 28 -4.34 32.21 -1.82
C PRO A 28 -5.75 31.67 -2.13
N ALA A 29 -6.73 32.54 -2.35
CA ALA A 29 -8.09 32.15 -2.69
C ALA A 29 -8.22 31.51 -4.09
N LEU A 30 -7.19 31.63 -4.94
CA LEU A 30 -7.13 31.01 -6.25
C LEU A 30 -6.69 29.54 -6.20
N PHE A 31 -6.17 29.07 -5.05
CA PHE A 31 -5.60 27.75 -4.91
C PHE A 31 -6.48 26.82 -4.07
N ILE A 32 -6.45 25.53 -4.42
CA ILE A 32 -7.03 24.47 -3.60
C ILE A 32 -5.89 23.85 -2.80
N ASN A 33 -6.10 23.67 -1.50
CA ASN A 33 -5.13 22.96 -0.66
C ASN A 33 -4.81 21.58 -1.24
N ARG A 34 -3.52 21.32 -1.47
CA ARG A 34 -3.02 20.09 -2.08
C ARG A 34 -3.43 18.83 -1.31
N GLU A 35 -3.43 18.90 0.02
CA GLU A 35 -3.71 17.76 0.88
C GLU A 35 -5.20 17.46 0.94
N LEU A 36 -6.05 18.50 0.98
CA LEU A 36 -7.49 18.34 0.85
C LEU A 36 -7.89 17.85 -0.55
N SER A 37 -7.24 18.35 -1.60
CA SER A 37 -7.44 17.84 -2.97
C SER A 37 -7.08 16.35 -3.08
N TRP A 38 -6.02 15.91 -2.41
CA TRP A 38 -5.67 14.49 -2.34
C TRP A 38 -6.74 13.66 -1.61
N LEU A 39 -7.29 14.16 -0.50
CA LEU A 39 -8.40 13.48 0.19
C LEU A 39 -9.63 13.34 -0.72
N GLU A 40 -9.97 14.37 -1.50
CA GLU A 40 -11.08 14.28 -2.46
C GLU A 40 -10.78 13.30 -3.61
N PHE A 41 -9.53 13.18 -4.06
CA PHE A 41 -9.13 12.07 -4.94
C PHE A 41 -9.40 10.71 -4.29
N ASN A 42 -9.00 10.51 -3.03
CA ASN A 42 -9.24 9.23 -2.36
C ASN A 42 -10.74 9.03 -2.05
N ARG A 43 -11.53 10.10 -1.91
CA ARG A 43 -13.01 10.00 -1.84
C ARG A 43 -13.55 9.38 -3.13
N ARG A 44 -13.05 9.77 -4.31
CA ARG A 44 -13.43 9.12 -5.57
C ARG A 44 -13.12 7.63 -5.58
N VAL A 45 -11.99 7.21 -5.00
CA VAL A 45 -11.69 5.77 -4.84
C VAL A 45 -12.73 5.06 -3.95
N LEU A 46 -13.21 5.72 -2.88
CA LEU A 46 -14.28 5.19 -2.05
C LEU A 46 -15.62 5.13 -2.81
N GLU A 47 -15.91 6.10 -3.68
CA GLU A 47 -17.09 6.08 -4.54
C GLU A 47 -17.08 4.87 -5.49
N GLU A 48 -15.92 4.45 -6.01
CA GLU A 48 -15.80 3.21 -6.80
C GLU A 48 -16.14 1.94 -5.97
N ALA A 49 -15.92 1.94 -4.65
CA ALA A 49 -16.39 0.85 -3.79
C ALA A 49 -17.92 0.87 -3.57
N GLN A 50 -18.55 2.03 -3.75
CA GLN A 50 -19.97 2.26 -3.57
C GLN A 50 -20.77 2.10 -4.88
N ASP A 51 -20.12 2.20 -6.03
CA ASP A 51 -20.76 2.03 -7.33
C ASP A 51 -21.14 0.56 -7.58
N GLU A 52 -22.46 0.30 -7.67
CA GLU A 52 -23.01 -1.02 -7.94
C GLU A 52 -22.83 -1.49 -9.39
N SER A 53 -22.33 -0.62 -10.29
CA SER A 53 -21.97 -1.00 -11.65
C SER A 53 -20.74 -1.91 -11.70
N HIS A 54 -19.92 -1.90 -10.64
CA HIS A 54 -18.75 -2.75 -10.50
C HIS A 54 -19.08 -4.12 -9.91
N PRO A 55 -18.39 -5.19 -10.35
CA PRO A 55 -18.49 -6.50 -9.71
C PRO A 55 -18.13 -6.44 -8.22
N LEU A 56 -18.78 -7.28 -7.42
CA LEU A 56 -18.71 -7.20 -5.95
C LEU A 56 -17.29 -7.25 -5.38
N LEU A 57 -16.42 -8.15 -5.88
CA LEU A 57 -15.04 -8.25 -5.37
C LEU A 57 -14.19 -7.05 -5.80
N GLU A 58 -14.47 -6.42 -6.94
CA GLU A 58 -13.78 -5.19 -7.36
C GLU A 58 -14.13 -4.02 -6.44
N ARG A 59 -15.38 -3.96 -5.97
CA ARG A 59 -15.80 -2.97 -4.96
C ARG A 59 -15.08 -3.15 -3.63
N VAL A 60 -14.92 -4.40 -3.17
CA VAL A 60 -14.12 -4.74 -1.98
C VAL A 60 -12.65 -4.33 -2.17
N LYS A 61 -12.10 -4.56 -3.36
CA LYS A 61 -10.75 -4.12 -3.72
C LYS A 61 -10.62 -2.60 -3.70
N PHE A 62 -11.58 -1.83 -4.21
CA PHE A 62 -11.55 -0.37 -4.09
C PHE A 62 -11.58 0.10 -2.64
N LEU A 63 -12.33 -0.58 -1.78
CA LEU A 63 -12.32 -0.31 -0.34
C LEU A 63 -10.94 -0.56 0.29
N ALA A 64 -10.22 -1.58 -0.17
CA ALA A 64 -8.83 -1.86 0.22
C ALA A 64 -7.85 -0.82 -0.36
N ILE A 65 -8.01 -0.40 -1.62
CA ILE A 65 -7.22 0.67 -2.27
C ILE A 65 -7.33 1.94 -1.45
N PHE A 66 -8.55 2.33 -1.06
CA PHE A 66 -8.79 3.52 -0.25
C PHE A 66 -7.95 3.50 1.04
N SER A 67 -7.96 2.38 1.77
CA SER A 67 -7.18 2.22 3.00
C SER A 67 -5.67 2.22 2.75
N ASN A 68 -5.21 1.56 1.69
CA ASN A 68 -3.78 1.52 1.32
C ASN A 68 -3.27 2.91 0.91
N ASN A 69 -4.04 3.64 0.10
CA ASN A 69 -3.73 5.03 -0.26
C ASN A 69 -3.65 5.91 0.98
N LEU A 70 -4.56 5.72 1.94
CA LEU A 70 -4.55 6.48 3.18
C LEU A 70 -3.33 6.14 4.04
N ASP A 71 -2.86 4.90 4.06
CA ASP A 71 -1.60 4.55 4.70
C ASP A 71 -0.44 5.38 4.11
N GLU A 72 -0.30 5.42 2.79
CA GLU A 72 0.75 6.23 2.11
C GLU A 72 0.60 7.73 2.40
N PHE A 73 -0.62 8.25 2.38
CA PHE A 73 -0.89 9.66 2.71
C PHE A 73 -0.41 10.02 4.11
N PHE A 74 -0.66 9.16 5.09
CA PHE A 74 -0.16 9.40 6.44
C PHE A 74 1.36 9.27 6.54
N MET A 75 1.93 8.25 5.89
CA MET A 75 3.37 7.98 5.91
C MET A 75 4.22 9.09 5.28
N ILE A 76 3.68 9.87 4.34
CA ILE A 76 4.45 10.85 3.56
C ILE A 76 3.95 12.28 3.75
N ARG A 77 2.64 12.52 3.61
CA ARG A 77 2.08 13.88 3.57
C ARG A 77 1.78 14.39 4.98
N VAL A 78 1.10 13.57 5.79
CA VAL A 78 0.81 13.93 7.19
C VAL A 78 2.09 13.96 8.02
N SER A 79 3.06 13.07 7.78
CA SER A 79 4.36 13.11 8.45
C SER A 79 5.09 14.43 8.16
N GLY A 80 5.25 14.81 6.89
CA GLY A 80 5.93 16.06 6.53
C GLY A 80 5.24 17.32 7.09
N LEU A 81 3.91 17.37 7.13
CA LEU A 81 3.19 18.48 7.80
C LEU A 81 3.47 18.52 9.30
N ARG A 82 3.62 17.36 9.95
CA ARG A 82 3.94 17.29 11.37
C ARG A 82 5.37 17.71 11.66
N GLU A 83 6.32 17.34 10.82
CA GLU A 83 7.71 17.78 10.96
C GLU A 83 7.84 19.29 10.83
N GLN A 84 7.11 19.89 9.88
CA GLN A 84 7.03 21.35 9.76
C GLN A 84 6.46 21.99 11.02
N LEU A 85 5.37 21.42 11.57
CA LEU A 85 4.75 21.90 12.79
C LEU A 85 5.69 21.78 14.01
N GLU A 86 6.36 20.64 14.17
CA GLU A 86 7.31 20.38 15.27
C GLU A 86 8.55 21.27 15.18
N SER A 87 8.98 21.61 13.97
CA SER A 87 10.11 22.53 13.71
C SER A 87 9.73 24.02 13.85
N GLY A 88 8.47 24.32 14.17
CA GLY A 88 7.97 25.70 14.30
C GLY A 88 7.90 26.45 12.98
N ILE A 89 7.86 25.75 11.85
CA ILE A 89 7.73 26.37 10.52
C ILE A 89 6.29 26.88 10.38
N LEU A 90 6.16 28.20 10.25
CA LEU A 90 4.88 28.89 10.03
C LEU A 90 4.60 29.19 8.56
N LYS A 91 5.44 28.70 7.64
CA LYS A 91 5.26 28.92 6.20
C LYS A 91 3.93 28.29 5.77
N THR A 92 3.06 29.11 5.20
CA THR A 92 1.77 28.69 4.66
C THR A 92 1.97 27.98 3.33
N SER A 93 1.06 27.08 2.99
CA SER A 93 0.91 26.57 1.63
C SER A 93 0.38 27.66 0.68
N ASP A 94 0.32 27.36 -0.62
CA ASP A 94 -0.12 28.29 -1.66
C ASP A 94 -1.57 28.79 -1.43
N ASP A 95 -2.41 27.98 -0.77
CA ASP A 95 -3.77 28.33 -0.36
C ASP A 95 -3.85 29.08 0.99
N GLY A 96 -2.70 29.44 1.58
CA GLY A 96 -2.62 30.29 2.76
C GLY A 96 -2.76 29.57 4.11
N MET A 97 -2.92 28.25 4.11
CA MET A 97 -3.04 27.46 5.35
C MET A 97 -1.69 27.12 5.98
N THR A 98 -1.57 27.32 7.29
CA THR A 98 -0.43 26.83 8.09
C THR A 98 -0.44 25.30 8.23
N PRO A 99 0.68 24.64 8.56
CA PRO A 99 0.71 23.19 8.79
C PRO A 99 -0.30 22.71 9.83
N ALA A 100 -0.50 23.49 10.91
CA ALA A 100 -1.49 23.19 11.95
C ALA A 100 -2.94 23.24 11.41
N GLU A 101 -3.27 24.25 10.61
CA GLU A 101 -4.59 24.37 9.98
C GLU A 101 -4.83 23.25 8.97
N GLN A 102 -3.80 22.86 8.20
CA GLN A 102 -3.88 21.75 7.26
C GLN A 102 -4.14 20.42 7.98
N LEU A 103 -3.41 20.12 9.06
CA LEU A 103 -3.65 18.92 9.88
C LEU A 103 -5.07 18.88 10.47
N ALA A 104 -5.56 20.02 10.96
CA ALA A 104 -6.92 20.14 11.48
C ALA A 104 -7.98 19.93 10.38
N ALA A 105 -7.77 20.51 9.20
CA ALA A 105 -8.68 20.37 8.06
C ALA A 105 -8.67 18.93 7.50
N ILE A 106 -7.49 18.30 7.39
CA ILE A 106 -7.35 16.89 7.01
C ILE A 106 -8.20 16.02 7.92
N ARG A 107 -8.07 16.18 9.24
CA ARG A 107 -8.85 15.38 10.19
C ARG A 107 -10.35 15.61 10.03
N ARG A 108 -10.78 16.87 9.92
CA ARG A 108 -12.20 17.24 9.75
C ARG A 108 -12.81 16.64 8.47
N THR A 109 -12.05 16.60 7.38
CA THR A 109 -12.49 16.02 6.10
C THR A 109 -12.47 14.49 6.14
N LEU A 110 -11.46 13.90 6.78
CA LEU A 110 -11.26 12.46 6.79
C LEU A 110 -12.22 11.71 7.72
N GLU A 111 -12.61 12.26 8.87
CA GLU A 111 -13.49 11.56 9.82
C GLU A 111 -14.83 11.11 9.20
N PRO A 112 -15.57 11.97 8.47
CA PRO A 112 -16.75 11.54 7.72
C PRO A 112 -16.46 10.47 6.67
N MET A 113 -15.35 10.58 5.92
CA MET A 113 -14.97 9.59 4.91
C MET A 113 -14.69 8.22 5.53
N LEU A 114 -14.04 8.17 6.70
CA LEU A 114 -13.83 6.93 7.45
C LEU A 114 -15.14 6.35 8.00
N ALA A 115 -16.14 7.18 8.30
CA ALA A 115 -17.48 6.69 8.65
C ALA A 115 -18.19 6.09 7.44
N GLU A 116 -18.10 6.72 6.27
CA GLU A 116 -18.64 6.19 5.01
C GLU A 116 -17.96 4.88 4.61
N HIS A 117 -16.63 4.81 4.63
CA HIS A 117 -15.85 3.60 4.37
C HIS A 117 -16.31 2.42 5.22
N ARG A 118 -16.53 2.64 6.53
CA ARG A 118 -17.04 1.61 7.44
C ARG A 118 -18.48 1.19 7.13
N ARG A 119 -19.37 2.14 6.84
CA ARG A 119 -20.76 1.81 6.46
C ARG A 119 -20.79 1.00 5.16
N THR A 120 -20.01 1.40 4.15
CA THR A 120 -19.88 0.65 2.90
C THR A 120 -19.41 -0.78 3.16
N TRP A 121 -18.49 -1.00 4.10
CA TRP A 121 -18.12 -2.35 4.49
C TRP A 121 -19.23 -3.11 5.21
N GLN A 122 -19.74 -2.57 6.31
CA GLN A 122 -20.60 -3.29 7.26
C GLN A 122 -22.05 -3.43 6.77
N GLU A 123 -22.59 -2.39 6.15
CA GLU A 123 -24.01 -2.29 5.81
C GLU A 123 -24.30 -2.70 4.37
N ASP A 124 -23.26 -2.79 3.51
CA ASP A 124 -23.42 -3.05 2.08
C ASP A 124 -22.56 -4.23 1.59
N LEU A 125 -21.23 -4.12 1.60
CA LEU A 125 -20.37 -5.14 1.00
C LEU A 125 -20.37 -6.47 1.77
N LEU A 126 -20.27 -6.44 3.10
CA LEU A 126 -20.23 -7.67 3.91
C LEU A 126 -21.54 -8.49 3.78
N PRO A 127 -22.76 -7.91 3.88
CA PRO A 127 -24.00 -8.65 3.61
C PRO A 127 -24.10 -9.20 2.18
N LYS A 128 -23.59 -8.47 1.17
CA LYS A 128 -23.58 -8.94 -0.22
C LYS A 128 -22.60 -10.08 -0.44
N LEU A 129 -21.44 -10.06 0.20
CA LEU A 129 -20.50 -11.18 0.20
C LEU A 129 -21.14 -12.43 0.80
N ASP A 130 -21.83 -12.28 1.94
CA ASP A 130 -22.56 -13.38 2.57
C ASP A 130 -23.65 -13.95 1.66
N ALA A 131 -24.36 -13.10 0.90
CA ALA A 131 -25.36 -13.54 -0.08
C ALA A 131 -24.76 -14.31 -1.28
N GLU A 132 -23.46 -14.13 -1.54
CA GLU A 132 -22.69 -14.78 -2.60
C GLU A 132 -21.85 -15.97 -2.08
N ASP A 133 -22.16 -16.48 -0.88
CA ASP A 133 -21.45 -17.59 -0.21
C ASP A 133 -19.96 -17.30 0.12
N ILE A 134 -19.59 -16.02 0.25
CA ILE A 134 -18.27 -15.57 0.69
C ILE A 134 -18.40 -15.03 2.12
N HIS A 135 -17.92 -15.80 3.09
CA HIS A 135 -18.18 -15.53 4.51
C HIS A 135 -16.93 -15.12 5.26
N ILE A 136 -16.98 -14.02 5.99
CA ILE A 136 -15.97 -13.67 7.00
C ILE A 136 -16.58 -13.92 8.37
N ILE A 137 -16.28 -15.09 8.93
CA ILE A 137 -16.96 -15.62 10.10
C ILE A 137 -16.21 -15.17 11.36
N PRO A 138 -16.86 -14.44 12.28
CA PRO A 138 -16.26 -14.13 13.57
C PRO A 138 -15.92 -15.41 14.33
N TYR A 139 -14.79 -15.43 15.03
CA TYR A 139 -14.32 -16.63 15.69
C TYR A 139 -15.34 -17.26 16.66
N ASP A 140 -16.11 -16.41 17.37
CA ASP A 140 -17.16 -16.83 18.31
C ASP A 140 -18.38 -17.48 17.61
N LYS A 141 -18.51 -17.37 16.29
CA LYS A 141 -19.55 -18.02 15.48
C LYS A 141 -19.09 -19.31 14.82
N LEU A 142 -17.80 -19.63 14.87
CA LEU A 142 -17.28 -20.87 14.32
C LEU A 142 -17.87 -22.10 15.00
N LYS A 143 -18.13 -23.13 14.19
CA LYS A 143 -18.64 -24.42 14.65
C LYS A 143 -17.51 -25.27 15.27
N LYS A 144 -17.89 -26.38 15.90
CA LYS A 144 -16.99 -27.14 16.80
C LYS A 144 -15.75 -27.69 16.07
N LYS A 145 -15.91 -28.27 14.89
CA LYS A 145 -14.79 -28.84 14.13
C LYS A 145 -13.90 -27.76 13.54
N GLN A 146 -14.48 -26.67 13.04
CA GLN A 146 -13.73 -25.48 12.59
C GLN A 146 -12.86 -24.89 13.72
N ARG A 147 -13.41 -24.70 14.92
CA ARG A 147 -12.63 -24.24 16.09
C ARG A 147 -11.51 -25.19 16.44
N ARG A 148 -11.76 -26.51 16.44
CA ARG A 148 -10.73 -27.50 16.71
C ARG A 148 -9.59 -27.42 15.69
N LEU A 149 -9.92 -27.29 14.40
CA LEU A 149 -8.95 -27.13 13.32
C LEU A 149 -8.10 -25.88 13.54
N LEU A 150 -8.71 -24.73 13.81
CA LEU A 150 -7.99 -23.46 14.02
C LEU A 150 -7.16 -23.46 15.29
N ASN A 151 -7.61 -24.06 16.40
CA ASN A 151 -6.81 -24.20 17.62
C ASN A 151 -5.55 -25.05 17.36
N LYS A 152 -5.67 -26.14 16.57
CA LYS A 152 -4.53 -26.98 16.21
C LYS A 152 -3.58 -26.25 15.26
N TYR A 153 -4.12 -25.55 14.26
CA TYR A 153 -3.34 -24.70 13.37
C TYR A 153 -2.60 -23.60 14.14
N PHE A 154 -3.27 -22.95 15.08
CA PHE A 154 -2.64 -21.98 15.98
C PHE A 154 -1.45 -22.61 16.71
N ARG A 155 -1.65 -23.71 17.42
CA ARG A 155 -0.59 -24.36 18.22
C ARG A 155 0.61 -24.82 17.39
N ASN A 156 0.37 -25.32 16.18
CA ASN A 156 1.40 -25.92 15.35
C ASN A 156 2.15 -24.90 14.48
N GLU A 157 1.44 -23.89 13.95
CA GLU A 157 1.98 -22.98 12.93
C GLU A 157 2.12 -21.55 13.46
N ILE A 158 1.08 -21.00 14.08
CA ILE A 158 1.08 -19.58 14.48
C ILE A 158 1.87 -19.39 15.79
N PHE A 159 1.54 -20.14 16.84
CA PHE A 159 2.08 -20.03 18.19
C PHE A 159 3.62 -20.02 18.23
N PRO A 160 4.35 -20.91 17.52
CA PRO A 160 5.82 -20.90 17.53
C PRO A 160 6.45 -19.60 17.00
N THR A 161 5.69 -18.78 16.29
CA THR A 161 6.15 -17.52 15.69
C THR A 161 5.81 -16.30 16.54
N LEU A 162 5.01 -16.47 17.60
CA LEU A 162 4.56 -15.38 18.46
C LEU A 162 5.53 -15.19 19.64
N THR A 163 5.91 -13.94 19.87
CA THR A 163 6.64 -13.54 21.08
C THR A 163 5.84 -12.47 21.81
N PRO A 164 5.23 -12.78 22.97
CA PRO A 164 4.57 -11.78 23.79
C PRO A 164 5.64 -10.88 24.42
N LEU A 165 5.47 -9.57 24.33
CA LEU A 165 6.36 -8.58 24.92
C LEU A 165 5.61 -7.83 26.03
N ALA A 166 5.96 -8.11 27.28
CA ALA A 166 5.42 -7.41 28.43
C ALA A 166 5.97 -5.97 28.53
N PHE A 167 5.17 -5.08 29.11
CA PHE A 167 5.57 -3.72 29.45
C PHE A 167 5.44 -3.53 30.96
N ASP A 168 6.53 -3.14 31.62
CA ASP A 168 6.59 -2.87 33.06
C ASP A 168 7.74 -1.86 33.36
N PRO A 169 7.90 -1.36 34.59
CA PRO A 169 8.95 -0.38 34.91
C PRO A 169 10.39 -0.86 34.62
N GLY A 170 10.62 -2.17 34.54
CA GLY A 170 11.92 -2.77 34.19
C GLY A 170 12.11 -3.03 32.70
N HIS A 171 11.05 -2.99 31.90
CA HIS A 171 11.07 -3.30 30.47
C HIS A 171 10.41 -2.17 29.65
N PRO A 172 11.19 -1.44 28.83
CA PRO A 172 10.66 -0.33 28.04
C PRO A 172 9.59 -0.82 27.05
N PHE A 173 8.69 0.08 26.68
CA PHE A 173 7.63 -0.23 25.73
C PHE A 173 8.22 -0.71 24.40
N PRO A 174 7.76 -1.85 23.85
CA PRO A 174 8.39 -2.45 22.69
C PRO A 174 8.19 -1.60 21.43
N HIS A 175 9.18 -1.63 20.53
CA HIS A 175 9.03 -1.00 19.23
C HIS A 175 7.88 -1.67 18.43
N ILE A 176 6.97 -0.84 17.91
CA ILE A 176 5.87 -1.26 17.06
C ILE A 176 6.21 -0.99 15.59
N SER A 177 6.37 -2.05 14.79
CA SER A 177 6.72 -1.94 13.36
C SER A 177 5.64 -1.20 12.57
N ASN A 178 6.04 -0.41 11.59
CA ASN A 178 5.14 0.33 10.70
C ASN A 178 4.12 -0.62 10.03
N LEU A 179 2.85 -0.20 9.98
CA LEU A 179 1.72 -0.89 9.38
C LEU A 179 1.45 -2.31 9.91
N SER A 180 2.18 -2.77 10.93
CA SER A 180 1.98 -4.09 11.54
C SER A 180 0.74 -4.10 12.41
N LEU A 181 -0.03 -5.19 12.33
CA LEU A 181 -1.14 -5.44 13.23
C LEU A 181 -0.61 -6.02 14.55
N ASN A 182 -1.15 -5.53 15.66
CA ASN A 182 -0.73 -5.92 17.01
C ASN A 182 -1.96 -6.11 17.89
N LEU A 183 -1.84 -6.95 18.91
CA LEU A 183 -2.82 -7.09 19.99
C LEU A 183 -2.25 -6.44 21.25
N ALA A 184 -3.02 -5.51 21.82
CA ALA A 184 -2.83 -4.99 23.17
C ALA A 184 -3.56 -5.93 24.13
N VAL A 185 -2.80 -6.78 24.83
CA VAL A 185 -3.30 -7.82 25.73
C VAL A 185 -3.21 -7.32 27.17
N VAL A 186 -4.32 -7.43 27.89
CA VAL A 186 -4.41 -7.15 29.32
C VAL A 186 -4.49 -8.49 30.04
N VAL A 187 -3.52 -8.74 30.91
CA VAL A 187 -3.44 -9.96 31.71
C VAL A 187 -3.47 -9.60 33.19
N ASP A 188 -4.01 -10.47 34.02
CA ASP A 188 -3.99 -10.34 35.47
C ASP A 188 -2.98 -11.34 36.05
N ASP A 189 -1.94 -10.80 36.67
CA ASP A 189 -0.87 -11.54 37.34
C ASP A 189 -1.24 -11.69 38.82
N PRO A 190 -1.39 -12.92 39.35
CA PRO A 190 -1.77 -13.12 40.74
C PRO A 190 -0.85 -12.45 41.78
N GLU A 191 0.42 -12.22 41.43
CA GLU A 191 1.41 -11.62 42.32
C GLU A 191 1.56 -10.11 42.09
N HIS A 192 1.40 -9.65 40.85
CA HIS A 192 1.73 -8.28 40.44
C HIS A 192 0.52 -7.45 39.96
N GLY A 193 -0.66 -8.05 39.93
CA GLY A 193 -1.89 -7.45 39.44
C GLY A 193 -1.93 -7.33 37.93
N GLU A 194 -2.70 -6.37 37.44
CA GLU A 194 -2.91 -6.20 36.00
C GLU A 194 -1.63 -5.75 35.28
N ARG A 195 -1.29 -6.43 34.18
CA ARG A 195 -0.17 -6.13 33.30
C ARG A 195 -0.62 -5.96 31.85
N PHE A 196 0.21 -5.23 31.10
CA PHE A 196 0.07 -5.06 29.66
C PHE A 196 1.11 -5.91 28.92
N ALA A 197 0.67 -6.60 27.88
CA ALA A 197 1.55 -7.27 26.94
C ALA A 197 1.14 -6.96 25.50
N ARG A 198 2.14 -6.85 24.64
CA ARG A 198 1.97 -6.69 23.19
C ARG A 198 2.23 -8.03 22.52
N VAL A 199 1.34 -8.43 21.61
CA VAL A 199 1.55 -9.57 20.70
C VAL A 199 1.51 -9.06 19.27
N LYS A 200 2.59 -9.28 18.50
CA LYS A 200 2.64 -8.92 17.08
C LYS A 200 1.92 -10.00 16.26
N VAL A 201 1.01 -9.61 15.37
CA VAL A 201 0.45 -10.53 14.39
C VAL A 201 1.50 -10.73 13.27
N PRO A 202 1.94 -11.95 12.96
CA PRO A 202 2.98 -12.17 11.95
C PRO A 202 2.44 -11.89 10.54
N GLY A 203 3.12 -11.02 9.80
CA GLY A 203 2.67 -10.55 8.49
C GLY A 203 2.96 -11.48 7.30
N PHE A 204 3.60 -12.64 7.52
CA PHE A 204 3.84 -13.62 6.47
C PHE A 204 2.73 -14.68 6.36
N PHE A 205 1.79 -14.70 7.33
CA PHE A 205 0.54 -15.43 7.17
C PHE A 205 -0.49 -14.54 6.47
N PRO A 206 -1.40 -15.11 5.66
CA PRO A 206 -2.60 -14.40 5.23
C PRO A 206 -3.35 -13.89 6.46
N ARG A 207 -3.83 -12.65 6.41
CA ARG A 207 -4.61 -12.09 7.51
C ARG A 207 -6.02 -12.68 7.53
N LEU A 208 -6.58 -12.96 6.35
CA LEU A 208 -7.84 -13.68 6.17
C LEU A 208 -7.54 -15.17 5.96
N LEU A 209 -7.60 -15.94 7.04
CA LEU A 209 -7.36 -17.37 7.00
C LEU A 209 -8.55 -18.09 6.37
N ARG A 210 -8.33 -18.76 5.24
CA ARG A 210 -9.31 -19.64 4.61
C ARG A 210 -9.57 -20.86 5.49
N ILE A 211 -10.85 -21.17 5.72
CA ILE A 211 -11.28 -22.33 6.50
C ILE A 211 -12.31 -23.17 5.74
N PRO A 212 -12.31 -24.50 5.92
CA PRO A 212 -13.30 -25.36 5.29
C PRO A 212 -14.68 -25.20 5.94
N SER A 213 -15.71 -25.74 5.29
CA SER A 213 -17.00 -25.96 5.95
C SER A 213 -16.86 -26.91 7.14
N GLU A 214 -17.80 -26.88 8.07
CA GLU A 214 -17.78 -27.75 9.26
C GLU A 214 -17.74 -29.24 8.90
N GLU A 215 -18.42 -29.65 7.83
CA GLU A 215 -18.47 -31.04 7.37
C GLU A 215 -17.10 -31.54 6.88
N ARG A 216 -16.28 -30.62 6.34
CA ARG A 216 -14.97 -30.93 5.76
C ARG A 216 -13.80 -30.59 6.69
N ALA A 217 -14.03 -29.96 7.83
CA ALA A 217 -12.98 -29.50 8.74
C ALA A 217 -12.03 -30.62 9.20
N ASP A 218 -12.54 -31.84 9.38
CA ASP A 218 -11.73 -32.99 9.83
C ASP A 218 -10.74 -33.48 8.77
N ILE A 219 -11.00 -33.20 7.48
CA ILE A 219 -10.13 -33.61 6.36
C ILE A 219 -8.82 -32.83 6.39
N PHE A 220 -8.88 -31.56 6.80
CA PHE A 220 -7.74 -30.65 6.80
C PHE A 220 -6.96 -30.70 8.12
N GLU A 221 -7.29 -31.65 9.01
CA GLU A 221 -6.60 -31.76 10.28
C GLU A 221 -5.16 -32.28 10.07
N GLY A 222 -4.18 -31.39 10.20
CA GLY A 222 -2.77 -31.70 9.91
C GLY A 222 -2.35 -31.45 8.46
N LEU A 223 -3.23 -30.88 7.64
CA LEU A 223 -2.88 -30.34 6.32
C LEU A 223 -2.70 -28.82 6.40
N PRO A 224 -1.91 -28.22 5.50
CA PRO A 224 -1.82 -26.77 5.38
C PRO A 224 -3.19 -26.13 5.09
N LEU A 225 -3.52 -25.04 5.78
CA LEU A 225 -4.74 -24.27 5.47
C LEU A 225 -4.69 -23.66 4.05
N SER A 226 -3.50 -23.50 3.45
CA SER A 226 -3.34 -23.07 2.06
C SER A 226 -4.01 -24.00 1.05
N ASP A 227 -4.26 -25.26 1.42
CA ASP A 227 -4.89 -26.25 0.53
C ASP A 227 -6.43 -26.17 0.56
N VAL A 228 -6.98 -25.36 1.47
CA VAL A 228 -8.42 -25.16 1.61
C VAL A 228 -8.96 -24.35 0.43
N LYS A 229 -9.77 -25.01 -0.39
CA LYS A 229 -10.56 -24.37 -1.46
C LYS A 229 -11.98 -24.11 -0.95
N ALA A 230 -12.12 -23.08 -0.13
CA ALA A 230 -13.40 -22.59 0.38
C ALA A 230 -13.34 -21.07 0.51
N ASP A 231 -14.52 -20.45 0.49
CA ASP A 231 -14.69 -19.00 0.62
C ASP A 231 -15.22 -18.61 2.00
N ASN A 232 -14.90 -19.41 3.02
CA ASN A 232 -15.05 -19.04 4.42
C ASN A 232 -13.72 -18.55 4.96
N PHE A 233 -13.74 -17.45 5.69
CA PHE A 233 -12.56 -16.77 6.20
C PHE A 233 -12.71 -16.45 7.68
N VAL A 234 -11.59 -16.36 8.39
CA VAL A 234 -11.50 -15.87 9.77
C VAL A 234 -10.29 -14.96 9.88
N TRP A 235 -10.43 -13.86 10.60
CA TRP A 235 -9.31 -12.96 10.88
C TRP A 235 -8.27 -13.66 11.76
N ILE A 236 -7.00 -13.64 11.35
CA ILE A 236 -5.91 -14.25 12.12
C ILE A 236 -5.80 -13.66 13.53
N GLU A 237 -6.07 -12.37 13.70
CA GLU A 237 -6.05 -11.73 15.02
C GLU A 237 -7.12 -12.29 15.97
N GLU A 238 -8.26 -12.77 15.46
CA GLU A 238 -9.28 -13.43 16.29
C GLU A 238 -8.85 -14.84 16.69
N VAL A 239 -8.18 -15.58 15.79
CA VAL A 239 -7.59 -16.89 16.09
C VAL A 239 -6.53 -16.75 17.19
N ILE A 240 -5.64 -15.75 17.08
CA ILE A 240 -4.63 -15.45 18.10
C ILE A 240 -5.31 -15.04 19.41
N LYS A 241 -6.27 -14.10 19.35
CA LYS A 241 -7.01 -13.61 20.52
C LYS A 241 -7.70 -14.74 21.29
N ASN A 242 -8.29 -15.71 20.60
CA ASN A 242 -8.97 -16.83 21.25
C ASN A 242 -8.00 -17.83 21.91
N ASN A 243 -6.72 -17.84 21.51
CA ASN A 243 -5.73 -18.78 22.02
C ASN A 243 -4.62 -18.10 22.85
N LEU A 244 -4.87 -16.89 23.37
CA LEU A 244 -3.89 -16.17 24.18
C LEU A 244 -3.52 -16.89 25.48
N ASP A 245 -4.39 -17.74 26.02
CA ASP A 245 -4.10 -18.51 27.24
C ASP A 245 -2.87 -19.41 27.08
N ASP A 246 -2.62 -19.93 25.87
CA ASP A 246 -1.43 -20.75 25.58
C ASP A 246 -0.14 -19.89 25.63
N LEU A 247 -0.23 -18.56 25.39
CA LEU A 247 0.90 -17.62 25.43
C LEU A 247 1.18 -17.02 26.81
N PHE A 248 0.20 -17.03 27.71
CA PHE A 248 0.30 -16.44 29.05
C PHE A 248 0.01 -17.48 30.15
N PRO A 249 0.81 -18.56 30.24
CA PRO A 249 0.57 -19.62 31.20
C PRO A 249 0.65 -19.09 32.63
N GLY A 250 -0.39 -19.37 33.43
CA GLY A 250 -0.47 -18.93 34.83
C GLY A 250 -0.97 -17.50 35.04
N LEU A 251 -1.25 -16.76 33.97
CA LEU A 251 -1.90 -15.44 34.02
C LEU A 251 -3.33 -15.54 33.47
N GLU A 252 -4.23 -14.69 33.96
CA GLU A 252 -5.59 -14.63 33.42
C GLU A 252 -5.67 -13.57 32.31
N VAL A 253 -5.96 -13.98 31.08
CA VAL A 253 -6.17 -13.03 29.98
C VAL A 253 -7.52 -12.34 30.14
N LYS A 254 -7.53 -11.06 30.50
CA LYS A 254 -8.77 -10.27 30.70
C LYS A 254 -9.34 -9.75 29.39
N ALA A 255 -8.47 -9.27 28.50
CA ALA A 255 -8.89 -8.70 27.22
C ALA A 255 -7.75 -8.62 26.21
N ALA A 256 -8.09 -8.55 24.93
CA ALA A 256 -7.16 -8.21 23.86
C ALA A 256 -7.83 -7.38 22.77
N TYR A 257 -7.12 -6.34 22.33
CA TYR A 257 -7.63 -5.34 21.39
C TYR A 257 -6.65 -5.15 20.23
N PRO A 258 -7.10 -5.23 18.96
CA PRO A 258 -6.24 -4.95 17.83
C PRO A 258 -5.90 -3.47 17.75
N PHE A 259 -4.64 -3.20 17.39
CA PHE A 259 -4.15 -1.86 17.07
C PHE A 259 -3.06 -1.92 16.01
N ARG A 260 -2.87 -0.80 15.32
CA ARG A 260 -1.88 -0.63 14.26
C ARG A 260 -1.33 0.79 14.31
N VAL A 261 -0.06 0.93 13.97
CA VAL A 261 0.59 2.23 13.85
C VAL A 261 0.99 2.50 12.41
N THR A 262 0.88 3.75 11.99
CA THR A 262 1.53 4.27 10.79
C THR A 262 2.70 5.13 11.25
N ARG A 263 3.88 4.89 10.68
CA ARG A 263 5.09 5.67 10.91
C ARG A 263 5.41 6.51 9.70
N ASP A 264 6.10 7.61 9.94
CA ASP A 264 6.75 8.34 8.86
C ASP A 264 7.65 7.40 8.04
N ALA A 265 7.55 7.51 6.72
CA ALA A 265 8.33 6.73 5.77
C ALA A 265 9.11 7.62 4.79
N ASP A 266 9.08 8.94 4.95
CA ASP A 266 9.96 9.79 4.15
C ASP A 266 11.41 9.58 4.61
N ILE A 267 12.33 9.55 3.66
CA ILE A 267 13.76 9.48 3.97
C ILE A 267 14.28 10.89 3.75
N GLU A 268 14.46 11.65 4.82
CA GLU A 268 15.31 12.83 4.79
C GLU A 268 16.76 12.34 4.66
N ILE A 269 17.28 12.35 3.43
CA ILE A 269 18.68 12.05 3.17
C ILE A 269 19.45 13.35 3.43
N GLU A 270 20.35 13.37 4.42
CA GLU A 270 21.30 14.47 4.62
C GLU A 270 22.36 14.41 3.51
N GLU A 271 21.98 14.89 2.33
CA GLU A 271 22.78 14.83 1.08
C GLU A 271 24.09 15.64 1.16
N ASP A 272 24.14 16.67 2.02
CA ASP A 272 25.28 17.58 2.14
C ASP A 272 26.47 16.99 2.93
N GLU A 273 26.25 15.92 3.71
CA GLU A 273 27.29 15.29 4.55
C GLU A 273 27.83 13.97 3.96
N ALA A 274 27.16 13.38 2.96
CA ALA A 274 27.53 12.08 2.40
C ALA A 274 28.34 12.17 1.10
N ALA A 275 29.51 11.53 1.07
CA ALA A 275 30.35 11.42 -0.13
C ALA A 275 29.81 10.42 -1.18
N ASP A 276 28.88 9.53 -0.79
CA ASP A 276 28.29 8.48 -1.62
C ASP A 276 26.76 8.42 -1.42
N LEU A 277 26.02 8.72 -2.50
CA LEU A 277 24.56 8.70 -2.51
C LEU A 277 23.98 7.32 -2.21
N LEU A 278 24.64 6.24 -2.65
CA LEU A 278 24.15 4.88 -2.40
C LEU A 278 24.18 4.56 -0.91
N ALA A 279 25.31 4.84 -0.24
CA ALA A 279 25.47 4.61 1.19
C ALA A 279 24.48 5.44 2.03
N ALA A 280 24.26 6.70 1.65
CA ALA A 280 23.29 7.57 2.33
C ALA A 280 21.86 7.03 2.23
N ILE A 281 21.47 6.49 1.06
CA ILE A 281 20.15 5.89 0.86
C ILE A 281 20.03 4.57 1.64
N GLU A 282 21.07 3.74 1.68
CA GLU A 282 21.09 2.51 2.49
C GLU A 282 20.85 2.82 3.99
N GLN A 283 21.56 3.82 4.53
CA GLN A 283 21.37 4.26 5.91
C GLN A 283 19.97 4.87 6.15
N GLY A 284 19.46 5.62 5.18
CA GLY A 284 18.12 6.19 5.24
C GLY A 284 17.01 5.14 5.24
N VAL A 285 17.16 4.09 4.43
CA VAL A 285 16.25 2.93 4.39
C VAL A 285 16.23 2.20 5.74
N GLU A 286 17.38 2.02 6.39
CA GLU A 286 17.42 1.44 7.74
C GLU A 286 16.76 2.37 8.79
N SER A 287 17.01 3.67 8.70
CA SER A 287 16.45 4.67 9.61
C SER A 287 14.93 4.77 9.51
N ARG A 288 14.36 4.57 8.32
CA ARG A 288 12.91 4.50 8.07
C ARG A 288 12.20 3.50 8.99
N PHE A 289 12.86 2.39 9.35
CA PHE A 289 12.31 1.42 10.29
C PHE A 289 11.92 2.04 11.64
N PHE A 290 12.62 3.10 12.04
CA PHE A 290 12.47 3.81 13.31
C PHE A 290 11.74 5.16 13.20
N GLY A 291 11.14 5.49 12.05
CA GLY A 291 10.39 6.73 11.84
C GLY A 291 9.33 7.01 12.91
N LYS A 292 9.04 8.28 13.21
CA LYS A 292 8.09 8.67 14.26
C LYS A 292 6.69 8.13 13.97
N VAL A 293 5.93 7.83 15.01
CA VAL A 293 4.52 7.40 14.82
C VAL A 293 3.67 8.61 14.46
N VAL A 294 2.93 8.51 13.36
CA VAL A 294 2.07 9.57 12.82
C VAL A 294 0.59 9.28 13.01
N ARG A 295 0.20 8.01 13.04
CA ARG A 295 -1.18 7.58 13.25
C ARG A 295 -1.24 6.34 14.13
N LEU A 296 -2.19 6.31 15.05
CA LEU A 296 -2.57 5.12 15.81
C LEU A 296 -4.02 4.77 15.49
N GLU A 297 -4.22 3.59 14.92
CA GLU A 297 -5.54 3.00 14.72
C GLU A 297 -5.80 1.98 15.82
N VAL A 298 -6.95 2.10 16.49
CA VAL A 298 -7.38 1.18 17.55
C VAL A 298 -8.82 0.73 17.32
N ASP A 299 -9.13 -0.46 17.80
CA ASP A 299 -10.51 -0.89 17.96
C ASP A 299 -11.28 0.09 18.88
N LYS A 300 -12.47 0.53 18.47
CA LYS A 300 -13.36 1.41 19.24
C LYS A 300 -13.80 0.79 20.57
N ALA A 301 -13.84 -0.54 20.67
CA ALA A 301 -14.11 -1.25 21.92
C ALA A 301 -12.93 -1.20 22.92
N MET A 302 -11.74 -0.74 22.50
CA MET A 302 -10.60 -0.59 23.39
C MET A 302 -10.88 0.47 24.47
N PRO A 303 -10.82 0.10 25.77
CA PRO A 303 -11.05 1.04 26.86
C PRO A 303 -10.05 2.20 26.82
N LYS A 304 -10.52 3.40 27.17
CA LYS A 304 -9.69 4.62 27.20
C LYS A 304 -8.37 4.40 27.96
N ARG A 305 -8.40 3.74 29.11
CA ARG A 305 -7.20 3.43 29.91
C ARG A 305 -6.11 2.69 29.10
N ILE A 306 -6.50 1.66 28.33
CA ILE A 306 -5.55 0.87 27.52
C ILE A 306 -5.04 1.68 26.33
N ARG A 307 -5.92 2.47 25.73
CA ARG A 307 -5.56 3.41 24.67
C ARG A 307 -4.56 4.46 25.16
N ASP A 308 -4.76 4.99 26.36
CA ASP A 308 -3.89 6.01 26.95
C ASP A 308 -2.47 5.44 27.20
N ILE A 309 -2.33 4.16 27.60
CA ILE A 309 -1.02 3.47 27.65
C ILE A 309 -0.31 3.53 26.29
N LEU A 310 -1.01 3.22 25.19
CA LEU A 310 -0.44 3.28 23.85
C LEU A 310 -0.06 4.71 23.46
N VAL A 311 -0.93 5.69 23.77
CA VAL A 311 -0.72 7.10 23.43
C VAL A 311 0.51 7.67 24.14
N GLU A 312 0.63 7.43 25.44
CA GLU A 312 1.75 7.91 26.25
C GLU A 312 3.08 7.29 25.79
N ASN A 313 3.14 5.97 25.65
CA ASN A 313 4.37 5.27 25.28
C ASN A 313 4.80 5.50 23.83
N LEU A 314 3.86 5.80 22.93
CA LEU A 314 4.17 6.14 21.54
C LEU A 314 4.36 7.65 21.32
N GLY A 315 4.24 8.48 22.36
CA GLY A 315 4.42 9.93 22.28
C GLY A 315 3.38 10.63 21.39
N LEU A 316 2.14 10.13 21.40
CA LEU A 316 1.09 10.58 20.49
C LEU A 316 0.23 11.68 21.09
N GLN A 317 -0.27 12.55 20.21
CA GLN A 317 -1.30 13.51 20.53
C GLN A 317 -2.70 12.94 20.26
N PRO A 318 -3.76 13.41 20.96
CA PRO A 318 -5.12 12.88 20.78
C PRO A 318 -5.63 12.90 19.33
N TYR A 319 -5.23 13.91 18.54
CA TYR A 319 -5.62 14.05 17.13
C TYR A 319 -4.96 13.02 16.19
N GLN A 320 -4.01 12.23 16.68
CA GLN A 320 -3.36 11.17 15.91
C GLN A 320 -4.02 9.80 16.11
N VAL A 321 -4.99 9.73 17.02
CA VAL A 321 -5.67 8.50 17.38
C VAL A 321 -6.99 8.39 16.63
N TYR A 322 -7.17 7.26 15.96
CA TYR A 322 -8.36 6.92 15.18
C TYR A 322 -8.97 5.64 15.77
N ALA A 323 -10.11 5.80 16.45
CA ALA A 323 -10.88 4.68 16.98
C ALA A 323 -11.86 4.20 15.91
N LEU A 324 -11.63 2.97 15.43
CA LEU A 324 -12.36 2.38 14.31
C LEU A 324 -13.40 1.38 14.81
N ASP A 325 -14.55 1.39 14.15
CA ASP A 325 -15.64 0.46 14.42
C ASP A 325 -15.59 -0.60 13.32
N GLY A 326 -15.03 -1.78 13.62
CA GLY A 326 -14.66 -2.80 12.64
C GLY A 326 -13.15 -3.12 12.62
N PRO A 327 -12.69 -3.95 11.66
CA PRO A 327 -11.30 -4.40 11.61
C PRO A 327 -10.34 -3.23 11.34
N VAL A 328 -9.25 -3.15 12.11
CA VAL A 328 -8.19 -2.16 11.90
C VAL A 328 -7.39 -2.50 10.64
N GLY A 329 -6.92 -1.52 9.86
CA GLY A 329 -6.05 -1.80 8.70
C GLY A 329 -6.74 -2.58 7.57
N MET A 330 -7.82 -2.03 7.02
CA MET A 330 -8.65 -2.69 6.00
C MET A 330 -8.00 -2.84 4.62
N ALA A 331 -6.75 -2.41 4.43
CA ALA A 331 -5.97 -2.71 3.23
C ALA A 331 -5.83 -4.23 2.98
N SER A 332 -5.86 -5.05 4.04
CA SER A 332 -5.83 -6.52 3.94
C SER A 332 -7.08 -7.14 3.29
N LEU A 333 -8.17 -6.38 3.10
CA LEU A 333 -9.34 -6.87 2.35
C LEU A 333 -8.98 -7.22 0.90
N TRP A 334 -7.86 -6.72 0.39
CA TRP A 334 -7.32 -7.11 -0.90
C TRP A 334 -7.11 -8.63 -1.04
N GLU A 335 -6.83 -9.34 0.07
CA GLU A 335 -6.67 -10.80 0.06
C GLU A 335 -7.92 -11.55 -0.44
N LEU A 336 -9.12 -10.93 -0.37
CA LEU A 336 -10.35 -11.51 -0.93
C LEU A 336 -10.34 -11.56 -2.47
N MET A 337 -9.45 -10.81 -3.13
CA MET A 337 -9.27 -10.91 -4.58
C MET A 337 -8.71 -12.27 -5.03
N ASP A 338 -8.22 -13.10 -4.10
CA ASP A 338 -7.78 -14.46 -4.41
C ASP A 338 -8.94 -15.47 -4.48
N VAL A 339 -10.18 -15.09 -4.15
CA VAL A 339 -11.38 -15.93 -4.30
C VAL A 339 -11.62 -16.29 -5.76
N ASP A 340 -11.83 -17.57 -6.08
CA ASP A 340 -12.05 -18.05 -7.45
C ASP A 340 -13.51 -17.87 -7.91
N ARG A 341 -13.94 -16.60 -8.00
CA ARG A 341 -15.27 -16.18 -8.46
C ARG A 341 -15.15 -15.16 -9.60
N PRO A 342 -14.87 -15.61 -10.84
CA PRO A 342 -14.68 -14.72 -11.99
C PRO A 342 -15.95 -13.94 -12.36
N ASP A 343 -17.13 -14.44 -11.96
CA ASP A 343 -18.41 -13.76 -12.10
C ASP A 343 -18.55 -12.52 -11.19
N LEU A 344 -17.77 -12.46 -10.10
CA LEU A 344 -17.73 -11.33 -9.16
C LEU A 344 -16.55 -10.38 -9.40
N LYS A 345 -15.81 -10.55 -10.51
CA LYS A 345 -14.63 -9.75 -10.87
C LYS A 345 -14.79 -9.14 -12.26
N TYR A 346 -13.93 -8.17 -12.60
CA TYR A 346 -13.85 -7.75 -14.01
C TYR A 346 -13.40 -8.90 -14.88
N LYS A 347 -13.91 -8.95 -16.11
CA LYS A 347 -13.41 -9.89 -17.12
C LYS A 347 -11.92 -9.61 -17.34
N PRO A 348 -11.06 -10.64 -17.29
CA PRO A 348 -9.64 -10.46 -17.59
C PRO A 348 -9.46 -9.82 -18.95
N PHE A 349 -8.71 -8.72 -18.98
CA PHE A 349 -8.34 -8.04 -20.21
C PHE A 349 -6.98 -8.57 -20.67
N THR A 350 -6.89 -9.07 -21.91
CA THR A 350 -5.63 -9.48 -22.52
C THR A 350 -5.15 -8.37 -23.45
N PRO A 351 -4.02 -7.71 -23.17
CA PRO A 351 -3.49 -6.66 -24.02
C PRO A 351 -3.12 -7.16 -25.42
N SER A 352 -3.38 -6.36 -26.45
CA SER A 352 -3.06 -6.70 -27.83
C SER A 352 -1.63 -6.29 -28.21
N VAL A 353 -1.02 -7.01 -29.15
CA VAL A 353 0.19 -6.52 -29.84
C VAL A 353 -0.27 -5.83 -31.13
N PRO A 354 0.16 -4.58 -31.39
CA PRO A 354 -0.20 -3.89 -32.62
C PRO A 354 0.17 -4.69 -33.87
N PRO A 355 -0.69 -4.77 -34.91
CA PRO A 355 -0.44 -5.58 -36.10
C PRO A 355 0.89 -5.27 -36.80
N ALA A 356 1.35 -4.02 -36.74
CA ALA A 356 2.62 -3.59 -37.30
C ALA A 356 3.85 -4.31 -36.69
N LEU A 357 3.72 -4.79 -35.45
CA LEU A 357 4.77 -5.51 -34.72
C LEU A 357 4.60 -7.04 -34.79
N ASN A 358 3.50 -7.53 -35.38
CA ASN A 358 3.20 -8.96 -35.50
C ASN A 358 3.40 -9.47 -36.94
N THR A 359 4.46 -9.03 -37.62
CA THR A 359 4.76 -9.40 -39.01
C THR A 359 5.84 -10.47 -39.15
N GLY A 360 6.50 -10.86 -38.05
CA GLY A 360 7.67 -11.74 -38.04
C GLY A 360 8.97 -11.07 -38.53
N GLU A 361 8.90 -9.79 -38.90
CA GLU A 361 10.08 -9.00 -39.24
C GLU A 361 10.84 -8.54 -38.00
N SER A 362 12.12 -8.19 -38.18
CA SER A 362 12.89 -7.55 -37.11
C SER A 362 12.22 -6.26 -36.64
N ILE A 363 12.07 -6.10 -35.33
CA ILE A 363 11.52 -4.90 -34.69
C ILE A 363 12.24 -3.62 -35.10
N PHE A 364 13.56 -3.68 -35.38
CA PHE A 364 14.33 -2.54 -35.90
C PHE A 364 13.87 -2.11 -37.30
N SER A 365 13.53 -3.08 -38.16
CA SER A 365 13.03 -2.80 -39.51
C SER A 365 11.65 -2.15 -39.45
N VAL A 366 10.80 -2.59 -38.52
CA VAL A 366 9.48 -1.98 -38.30
C VAL A 366 9.63 -0.53 -37.83
N ILE A 367 10.42 -0.29 -36.78
CA ILE A 367 10.64 1.06 -36.22
C ILE A 367 11.30 2.00 -37.25
N ARG A 368 12.19 1.49 -38.10
CA ARG A 368 12.82 2.30 -39.16
C ARG A 368 11.82 2.80 -40.22
N ARG A 369 10.72 2.06 -40.44
CA ARG A 369 9.71 2.45 -41.43
C ARG A 369 8.71 3.46 -40.88
N GLN A 370 8.41 3.40 -39.58
CA GLN A 370 7.43 4.27 -38.94
C GLN A 370 7.60 4.29 -37.42
N ASP A 371 7.18 5.39 -36.80
CA ASP A 371 7.05 5.48 -35.35
C ASP A 371 5.93 4.57 -34.85
N ILE A 372 6.14 3.96 -33.68
CA ILE A 372 5.19 3.05 -33.04
C ILE A 372 4.77 3.63 -31.69
N MET A 373 3.46 3.78 -31.50
CA MET A 373 2.86 4.16 -30.23
C MET A 373 2.19 2.95 -29.60
N LEU A 374 2.50 2.66 -28.33
CA LEU A 374 1.83 1.67 -27.51
C LEU A 374 0.98 2.38 -26.47
N TYR A 375 -0.31 2.06 -26.39
CA TYR A 375 -1.22 2.62 -25.40
C TYR A 375 -1.51 1.61 -24.28
N LEU A 376 -0.69 1.65 -23.23
CA LEU A 376 -0.85 0.77 -22.06
C LEU A 376 -2.08 1.20 -21.23
N PRO A 377 -2.81 0.26 -20.60
CA PRO A 377 -2.58 -1.19 -20.60
C PRO A 377 -3.29 -1.93 -21.74
N TYR A 378 -3.83 -1.24 -22.75
CA TYR A 378 -4.57 -1.84 -23.87
C TYR A 378 -3.64 -2.60 -24.82
N ASP A 379 -2.48 -2.02 -25.10
CA ASP A 379 -1.40 -2.70 -25.79
C ASP A 379 -0.49 -3.44 -24.81
N SER A 380 0.08 -4.55 -25.27
CA SER A 380 1.04 -5.33 -24.51
C SER A 380 2.33 -4.56 -24.32
N PHE A 381 2.96 -4.71 -23.16
CA PHE A 381 4.32 -4.24 -22.91
C PHE A 381 5.39 -5.17 -23.53
N ALA A 382 5.00 -6.38 -23.97
CA ALA A 382 5.92 -7.36 -24.53
C ALA A 382 6.81 -6.82 -25.65
N PRO A 383 6.34 -5.99 -26.62
CA PRO A 383 7.20 -5.47 -27.68
C PRO A 383 8.35 -4.61 -27.18
N VAL A 384 8.23 -3.97 -26.01
CA VAL A 384 9.35 -3.23 -25.39
C VAL A 384 10.43 -4.19 -24.88
N LEU A 385 10.02 -5.34 -24.33
CA LEU A 385 10.95 -6.40 -23.93
C LEU A 385 11.57 -7.08 -25.15
N ASP A 386 10.77 -7.38 -26.18
CA ASP A 386 11.26 -7.95 -27.44
C ASP A 386 12.27 -7.01 -28.14
N PHE A 387 12.04 -5.70 -28.07
CA PHE A 387 12.98 -4.70 -28.56
C PHE A 387 14.32 -4.74 -27.81
N LEU A 388 14.27 -4.89 -26.49
CA LEU A 388 15.47 -4.94 -25.66
C LEU A 388 16.23 -6.26 -25.85
N ASP A 389 15.52 -7.38 -25.95
CA ASP A 389 16.06 -8.71 -26.23
C ASP A 389 16.74 -8.75 -27.62
N ALA A 390 16.05 -8.26 -28.65
CA ALA A 390 16.62 -8.13 -29.99
C ALA A 390 17.86 -7.23 -30.00
N ALA A 391 17.89 -6.18 -29.18
CA ALA A 391 19.05 -5.29 -29.05
C ALA A 391 20.23 -5.94 -28.33
N ALA A 392 19.97 -6.82 -27.35
CA ALA A 392 20.99 -7.58 -26.66
C ALA A 392 21.72 -8.53 -27.62
N GLU A 393 20.98 -9.20 -28.52
CA GLU A 393 21.52 -10.22 -29.41
C GLU A 393 22.09 -9.67 -30.74
N ASP A 394 21.56 -8.57 -31.30
CA ASP A 394 21.95 -8.09 -32.64
C ASP A 394 23.42 -7.65 -32.69
N PRO A 395 24.29 -8.29 -33.50
CA PRO A 395 25.71 -7.95 -33.62
C PRO A 395 25.98 -6.51 -34.12
N ASN A 396 25.00 -5.84 -34.72
CA ASN A 396 25.11 -4.45 -35.17
C ASN A 396 24.80 -3.42 -34.08
N VAL A 397 24.25 -3.84 -32.93
CA VAL A 397 24.05 -2.97 -31.77
C VAL A 397 25.38 -2.76 -31.07
N LEU A 398 25.69 -1.49 -30.81
CA LEU A 398 26.92 -1.03 -30.15
C LEU A 398 26.67 -0.74 -28.67
N ALA A 399 25.57 -0.06 -28.37
CA ALA A 399 25.27 0.40 -27.03
C ALA A 399 23.78 0.41 -26.71
N ILE A 400 23.46 0.22 -25.43
CA ILE A 400 22.11 0.34 -24.85
C ILE A 400 22.20 1.28 -23.65
N LYS A 401 21.32 2.29 -23.59
CA LYS A 401 21.18 3.20 -22.45
C LYS A 401 19.76 3.15 -21.90
N GLN A 402 19.60 2.95 -20.60
CA GLN A 402 18.30 2.80 -19.95
C GLN A 402 18.19 3.69 -18.70
N THR A 403 17.04 4.32 -18.47
CA THR A 403 16.68 4.87 -17.16
C THR A 403 15.81 3.89 -16.39
N LEU A 404 16.12 3.63 -15.13
CA LEU A 404 15.41 2.73 -14.22
C LEU A 404 14.89 3.55 -13.04
N TYR A 405 13.57 3.77 -13.01
CA TYR A 405 12.94 4.55 -11.94
C TYR A 405 12.51 3.66 -10.77
N ARG A 406 11.67 2.66 -11.04
CA ARG A 406 11.23 1.67 -10.05
C ARG A 406 11.42 0.29 -10.63
N VAL A 407 12.24 -0.53 -9.96
CA VAL A 407 12.55 -1.88 -10.41
C VAL A 407 11.92 -2.87 -9.43
N GLY A 408 10.91 -3.60 -9.89
CA GLY A 408 10.23 -4.60 -9.05
C GLY A 408 11.12 -5.81 -8.71
N LYS A 409 10.63 -6.68 -7.80
CA LYS A 409 11.33 -7.92 -7.41
C LYS A 409 11.66 -8.85 -8.58
N ASN A 410 10.84 -8.85 -9.63
CA ASN A 410 11.16 -9.50 -10.89
C ASN A 410 11.38 -8.42 -11.96
N ALA A 411 12.63 -8.30 -12.43
CA ALA A 411 13.05 -7.21 -13.30
C ALA A 411 13.50 -7.73 -14.67
N PRO A 412 12.57 -8.04 -15.61
CA PRO A 412 12.93 -8.56 -16.92
C PRO A 412 13.86 -7.60 -17.68
N VAL A 413 13.61 -6.29 -17.61
CA VAL A 413 14.48 -5.27 -18.20
C VAL A 413 15.92 -5.37 -17.66
N VAL A 414 16.10 -5.55 -16.36
CA VAL A 414 17.45 -5.68 -15.77
C VAL A 414 18.14 -6.96 -16.25
N LYS A 415 17.41 -8.07 -16.37
CA LYS A 415 17.94 -9.32 -16.92
C LYS A 415 18.44 -9.14 -18.36
N GLU A 416 17.65 -8.47 -19.22
CA GLU A 416 18.05 -8.23 -20.61
C GLU A 416 19.24 -7.27 -20.73
N LEU A 417 19.36 -6.28 -19.84
CA LEU A 417 20.53 -5.39 -19.81
C LEU A 417 21.81 -6.15 -19.42
N MET A 418 21.73 -7.07 -18.45
CA MET A 418 22.85 -7.94 -18.08
C MET A 418 23.21 -8.87 -19.24
N LYS A 419 22.21 -9.48 -19.91
CA LYS A 419 22.40 -10.29 -21.12
C LYS A 419 23.10 -9.51 -22.23
N ALA A 420 22.65 -8.29 -22.53
CA ALA A 420 23.32 -7.42 -23.52
C ALA A 420 24.78 -7.17 -23.16
N ARG A 421 25.09 -7.02 -21.87
CA ARG A 421 26.47 -6.85 -21.43
C ARG A 421 27.32 -8.10 -21.67
N GLU A 422 26.77 -9.29 -21.43
CA GLU A 422 27.41 -10.58 -21.74
C GLU A 422 27.68 -10.75 -23.25
N PHE A 423 26.78 -10.26 -24.11
CA PHE A 423 26.97 -10.20 -25.57
C PHE A 423 27.90 -9.07 -26.04
N GLY A 424 28.62 -8.42 -25.12
CA GLY A 424 29.68 -7.46 -25.42
C GLY A 424 29.19 -6.05 -25.79
N LYS A 425 27.91 -5.73 -25.58
CA LYS A 425 27.38 -4.38 -25.82
C LYS A 425 27.89 -3.42 -24.74
N GLN A 426 28.00 -2.13 -25.10
CA GLN A 426 28.18 -1.08 -24.09
C GLN A 426 26.83 -0.76 -23.45
N VAL A 427 26.65 -1.14 -22.19
CA VAL A 427 25.39 -0.92 -21.47
C VAL A 427 25.58 0.14 -20.40
N ALA A 428 24.73 1.16 -20.39
CA ALA A 428 24.67 2.16 -19.35
C ALA A 428 23.25 2.24 -18.76
N ALA A 429 23.15 2.28 -17.44
CA ALA A 429 21.86 2.35 -16.74
C ALA A 429 21.89 3.49 -15.72
N LEU A 430 20.96 4.44 -15.86
CA LEU A 430 20.70 5.43 -14.81
C LEU A 430 19.67 4.85 -13.83
N VAL A 431 20.02 4.67 -12.57
CA VAL A 431 19.12 4.13 -11.54
C VAL A 431 18.71 5.25 -10.59
N GLU A 432 17.41 5.50 -10.49
CA GLU A 432 16.84 6.46 -9.51
C GLU A 432 16.67 5.76 -8.16
N LEU A 433 17.63 5.96 -7.26
CA LEU A 433 17.60 5.35 -5.94
C LEU A 433 16.59 6.01 -4.98
N LYS A 434 16.10 7.23 -5.26
CA LYS A 434 15.12 7.95 -4.42
C LYS A 434 13.66 7.67 -4.82
N ALA A 435 13.42 6.59 -5.56
CA ALA A 435 12.08 6.18 -5.91
C ALA A 435 11.37 5.60 -4.68
N ARG A 436 10.36 6.32 -4.20
CA ARG A 436 9.63 6.00 -2.96
C ARG A 436 9.15 4.56 -2.93
N PHE A 437 9.47 3.85 -1.83
CA PHE A 437 9.10 2.46 -1.52
C PHE A 437 9.75 1.38 -2.39
N ASP A 438 10.61 1.76 -3.33
CA ASP A 438 11.34 0.84 -4.22
C ASP A 438 12.85 0.91 -4.01
N GLU A 439 13.31 1.66 -2.98
CA GLU A 439 14.72 1.95 -2.75
C GLU A 439 15.54 0.66 -2.54
N GLU A 440 15.05 -0.26 -1.69
CA GLU A 440 15.69 -1.55 -1.43
C GLU A 440 15.88 -2.37 -2.72
N ASN A 441 14.84 -2.49 -3.54
CA ASN A 441 14.91 -3.24 -4.79
C ASN A 441 15.87 -2.55 -5.77
N ASN A 442 15.83 -1.23 -5.86
CA ASN A 442 16.71 -0.46 -6.73
C ASN A 442 18.19 -0.60 -6.32
N ILE A 443 18.49 -0.60 -5.02
CA ILE A 443 19.85 -0.86 -4.49
C ILE A 443 20.33 -2.27 -4.90
N VAL A 444 19.49 -3.28 -4.70
CA VAL A 444 19.82 -4.68 -5.05
C VAL A 444 20.11 -4.81 -6.54
N TRP A 445 19.24 -4.24 -7.39
CA TRP A 445 19.41 -4.32 -8.84
C TRP A 445 20.56 -3.47 -9.37
N ALA A 446 20.84 -2.32 -8.77
CA ALA A 446 22.02 -1.51 -9.09
C ALA A 446 23.31 -2.32 -8.87
N LYS A 447 23.47 -2.93 -7.68
CA LYS A 447 24.61 -3.80 -7.38
C LYS A 447 24.71 -4.99 -8.33
N ALA A 448 23.58 -5.57 -8.74
CA ALA A 448 23.57 -6.67 -9.71
C ALA A 448 24.06 -6.23 -11.11
N LEU A 449 23.58 -5.08 -11.60
CA LEU A 449 24.01 -4.49 -12.87
C LEU A 449 25.51 -4.15 -12.87
N GLU A 450 26.02 -3.55 -11.80
CA GLU A 450 27.46 -3.24 -11.65
C GLU A 450 28.32 -4.50 -11.70
N ARG A 451 27.91 -5.57 -11.00
CA ARG A 451 28.61 -6.87 -11.02
C ARG A 451 28.61 -7.52 -12.40
N ALA A 452 27.55 -7.32 -13.20
CA ALA A 452 27.50 -7.76 -14.58
C ALA A 452 28.35 -6.89 -15.53
N GLY A 453 28.92 -5.78 -15.03
CA GLY A 453 29.77 -4.87 -15.80
C GLY A 453 29.00 -3.79 -16.57
N VAL A 454 27.73 -3.55 -16.24
CA VAL A 454 26.95 -2.41 -16.75
C VAL A 454 27.48 -1.11 -16.12
N HIS A 455 27.58 -0.04 -16.91
CA HIS A 455 27.93 1.27 -16.38
C HIS A 455 26.72 1.89 -15.68
N VAL A 456 26.61 1.67 -14.38
CA VAL A 456 25.54 2.23 -13.55
C VAL A 456 25.88 3.66 -13.14
N VAL A 457 24.91 4.54 -13.30
CA VAL A 457 24.99 5.94 -12.88
C VAL A 457 23.79 6.22 -11.96
N TYR A 458 24.04 6.85 -10.82
CA TYR A 458 22.97 7.30 -9.94
C TYR A 458 22.50 8.70 -10.33
N GLY A 459 21.26 9.07 -9.99
CA GLY A 459 20.73 10.41 -10.22
C GLY A 459 21.65 11.51 -9.63
N LEU A 460 21.56 12.73 -10.17
CA LEU A 460 22.30 13.87 -9.65
C LEU A 460 21.73 14.32 -8.29
N ILE A 461 22.60 14.81 -7.40
CA ILE A 461 22.20 15.38 -6.11
C ILE A 461 21.20 16.53 -6.35
N GLY A 462 20.14 16.59 -5.55
CA GLY A 462 19.06 17.57 -5.70
C GLY A 462 18.14 17.40 -6.93
N LEU A 463 18.39 16.44 -7.84
CA LEU A 463 17.57 16.24 -9.03
C LEU A 463 17.05 14.80 -9.14
N LYS A 464 15.74 14.65 -9.33
CA LYS A 464 15.11 13.34 -9.57
C LYS A 464 14.95 13.07 -11.06
N THR A 465 15.40 11.90 -11.52
CA THR A 465 15.22 11.47 -12.90
C THR A 465 13.92 10.69 -13.04
N HIS A 466 12.87 11.38 -13.48
CA HIS A 466 11.56 10.75 -13.70
C HIS A 466 11.32 10.32 -15.17
N ALA A 467 12.23 10.62 -16.09
CA ALA A 467 12.13 10.15 -17.48
C ALA A 467 12.22 8.61 -17.55
N LYS A 468 11.45 7.99 -18.47
CA LYS A 468 11.52 6.55 -18.76
C LYS A 468 11.96 6.39 -20.21
N LEU A 469 13.27 6.30 -20.40
CA LEU A 469 13.92 6.28 -21.71
C LEU A 469 14.75 5.01 -21.87
N LEU A 470 14.62 4.41 -23.05
CA LEU A 470 15.48 3.35 -23.58
C LEU A 470 16.06 3.86 -24.89
N MET A 471 17.37 3.78 -25.04
CA MET A 471 18.06 4.15 -26.28
C MET A 471 18.98 3.02 -26.72
N VAL A 472 18.81 2.59 -27.97
CA VAL A 472 19.64 1.58 -28.62
C VAL A 472 20.43 2.25 -29.74
N VAL A 473 21.76 2.14 -29.69
CA VAL A 473 22.67 2.65 -30.72
C VAL A 473 23.09 1.47 -31.60
N ARG A 474 22.62 1.47 -32.84
CA ARG A 474 22.87 0.44 -33.86
C ARG A 474 23.59 1.06 -35.05
N ARG A 475 24.51 0.31 -35.69
CA ARG A 475 25.28 0.75 -36.86
C ARG A 475 24.42 1.10 -38.07
#